data_AF-A0A392QWN7-F1
#
_entry.id   AF-A0A392QWN7-F1
#
_cell.length_a   1.000
_cell.length_b   1.000
_cell.length_c   1.000
_cell.angle_alpha   90.00
_cell.angle_beta   90.00
_cell.angle_gamma   90.00
#
_symmetry.space_group_name_H-M   'P 1'
#
loop_
_entity.id
_entity.type
_entity.pdbx_description
1 polymer ?
#
loop_
_entity_poly.entity_id
_entity_poly.type
_entity_poly.pdbx_seq_one_letter_code
_entity_poly.pdbx_strand_id
1 'polypeptide(L)' 'VVSDPEEQPLKLRNATELYVCNLPRTYDTQQLLNIFTPHGTVLSTQVCRNVETGQSKGSAYVKMGSYNA' A
#
# COMPACT_ATOMS: atom_id res chain seq x y z
N VAL A 1 27.59 -6.51 27.91
CA VAL A 1 26.42 -7.16 27.30
C VAL A 1 25.75 -6.11 26.45
N VAL A 2 25.88 -6.26 25.14
CA VAL A 2 25.47 -5.27 24.14
C VAL A 2 23.96 -5.04 24.23
N SER A 3 23.58 -3.78 24.20
CA SER A 3 22.21 -3.29 24.22
C SER A 3 21.38 -3.96 23.12
N ASP A 4 20.34 -4.70 23.50
CA ASP A 4 19.29 -5.10 22.57
C ASP A 4 18.57 -3.82 22.11
N PRO A 5 18.66 -3.44 20.80
CA PRO A 5 17.93 -2.30 20.31
C PRO A 5 16.46 -2.69 20.25
N GLU A 6 15.67 -2.12 21.16
CA GLU A 6 14.27 -1.76 20.95
C GLU A 6 13.50 -2.74 20.02
N GLU A 7 12.89 -3.78 20.61
CA GLU A 7 11.69 -4.38 20.02
C GLU A 7 10.58 -3.31 20.00
N GLN A 8 10.71 -2.36 19.06
CA GLN A 8 9.60 -1.52 18.63
C GLN A 8 8.51 -2.51 18.22
N PRO A 9 7.29 -2.43 18.76
CA PRO A 9 6.28 -3.42 18.46
C PRO A 9 6.15 -3.51 16.93
N LEU A 10 6.48 -4.67 16.38
CA LEU A 10 6.28 -4.99 14.95
C LEU A 10 4.80 -4.82 14.53
N LYS A 11 3.91 -4.58 15.48
CA LYS A 11 2.50 -4.27 15.36
C LYS A 11 2.28 -2.76 15.41
N LEU A 12 2.20 -2.11 14.25
CA LEU A 12 1.22 -1.05 13.89
C LEU A 12 1.68 -0.23 12.67
N ARG A 13 2.98 -0.25 12.31
CA ARG A 13 3.52 0.58 11.21
C ARG A 13 2.84 0.39 9.85
N ASN A 14 2.27 -0.79 9.63
CA ASN A 14 1.58 -1.18 8.39
C ASN A 14 0.10 -1.53 8.62
N ALA A 15 -0.49 -1.21 9.78
CA ALA A 15 -1.89 -1.57 10.05
C ALA A 15 -2.89 -0.91 9.09
N THR A 16 -2.49 0.17 8.43
CA THR A 16 -3.28 0.87 7.41
C THR A 16 -2.77 0.63 5.99
N GLU A 17 -1.89 -0.36 5.79
CA GLU A 17 -1.39 -0.73 4.47
C GLU A 17 -2.19 -1.92 3.92
N LEU A 18 -2.90 -1.67 2.83
CA LEU A 18 -3.75 -2.62 2.13
C LEU A 18 -2.98 -3.20 0.95
N TYR A 19 -3.00 -4.53 0.83
CA TYR A 19 -2.54 -5.21 -0.37
C TYR A 19 -3.75 -5.54 -1.26
N VAL A 20 -3.72 -5.03 -2.49
CA VAL A 20 -4.82 -5.12 -3.45
C VAL A 20 -4.38 -6.03 -4.60
N CYS A 21 -5.16 -7.08 -4.86
CA CYS A 21 -4.91 -8.07 -5.92
C CYS A 21 -5.97 -8.03 -7.01
N ASN A 22 -5.70 -8.72 -8.11
CA ASN A 22 -6.64 -8.94 -9.20
C ASN A 22 -7.09 -7.64 -9.88
N LEU A 23 -6.17 -6.67 -9.97
CA LEU A 23 -6.38 -5.41 -10.66
C LEU A 23 -6.21 -5.61 -12.17
N PRO A 24 -7.03 -4.93 -13.00
CA PRO A 24 -6.76 -4.83 -14.43
C PRO A 24 -5.36 -4.27 -14.68
N ARG A 25 -4.65 -4.80 -15.69
CA ARG A 25 -3.28 -4.34 -16.01
C ARG A 25 -3.20 -2.87 -16.44
N THR A 26 -4.34 -2.29 -16.82
CA THR A 26 -4.50 -0.87 -17.18
C THR A 26 -4.58 0.05 -15.96
N TYR A 27 -4.77 -0.49 -14.75
CA TYR A 27 -4.90 0.33 -13.55
C TYR A 27 -3.55 0.86 -13.11
N ASP A 28 -3.55 2.13 -12.77
CA ASP A 28 -2.41 2.87 -12.28
C ASP A 28 -2.69 3.47 -10.89
N THR A 29 -1.71 4.21 -10.40
CA THR A 29 -1.76 4.93 -9.12
C THR A 29 -2.97 5.87 -9.03
N GLN A 30 -3.34 6.54 -10.12
CA GLN A 30 -4.45 7.50 -10.15
C GLN A 30 -5.80 6.79 -10.00
N GLN A 31 -5.98 5.67 -10.69
CA GLN A 31 -7.21 4.89 -10.56
C GLN A 31 -7.36 4.29 -9.17
N LEU A 32 -6.28 3.81 -8.58
CA LEU A 32 -6.31 3.36 -7.18
C LEU A 32 -6.67 4.53 -6.25
N LEU A 33 -6.07 5.71 -6.43
CA LEU A 33 -6.42 6.87 -5.63
C LEU A 33 -7.93 7.17 -5.70
N ASN A 34 -8.49 7.24 -6.90
CA ASN A 34 -9.93 7.49 -7.10
C ASN A 34 -10.84 6.43 -6.46
N ILE A 35 -10.41 5.16 -6.46
CA ILE A 35 -11.17 4.07 -5.83
C ILE A 35 -11.12 4.17 -4.31
N PHE A 36 -9.96 4.52 -3.72
CA PHE A 36 -9.76 4.49 -2.27
C PHE A 36 -10.07 5.82 -1.57
N THR A 37 -10.00 6.96 -2.26
CA THR A 37 -10.33 8.30 -1.72
C THR A 37 -11.72 8.39 -1.07
N PRO A 38 -12.80 7.80 -1.63
CA PRO A 38 -14.11 7.80 -0.98
C PRO A 38 -14.15 7.06 0.36
N HIS A 39 -13.19 6.17 0.60
CA HIS A 39 -13.12 5.34 1.81
C HIS A 39 -12.19 5.93 2.89
N GLY A 40 -11.56 7.08 2.61
CA GLY A 40 -10.72 7.79 3.56
C GLY A 40 -9.50 8.42 2.92
N THR A 41 -8.64 9.01 3.75
CA THR A 41 -7.40 9.65 3.28
C THR A 41 -6.41 8.59 2.80
N VAL A 42 -6.06 8.64 1.52
CA VAL A 42 -5.00 7.82 0.94
C VAL A 42 -3.67 8.54 1.12
N LEU A 43 -2.72 7.91 1.80
CA LEU A 43 -1.37 8.45 2.00
C LEU A 43 -0.44 8.11 0.84
N SER A 44 -0.55 6.90 0.30
CA SER A 44 0.30 6.44 -0.80
C SER A 44 -0.34 5.28 -1.54
N THR A 45 -0.10 5.17 -2.84
CA THR A 45 -0.46 4.01 -3.66
C THR A 45 0.72 3.60 -4.53
N GLN A 46 0.98 2.30 -4.63
CA GLN A 46 2.06 1.75 -5.42
C GLN A 46 1.59 0.52 -6.18
N VAL A 47 1.55 0.62 -7.51
CA VAL A 47 1.25 -0.53 -8.38
C VAL A 47 2.50 -1.38 -8.53
N CYS A 48 2.38 -2.67 -8.25
CA CYS A 48 3.43 -3.63 -8.52
C CYS A 48 3.58 -3.80 -10.03
N ARG A 49 4.75 -3.43 -10.56
CA ARG A 49 5.08 -3.55 -11.98
C ARG A 49 6.25 -4.50 -12.18
N ASN A 50 6.33 -5.11 -13.36
CA ASN A 50 7.51 -5.83 -13.81
C ASN A 50 8.62 -4.80 -14.07
N VAL A 51 9.81 -5.04 -13.51
CA VAL A 51 10.96 -4.11 -13.59
C VAL A 51 11.56 -4.05 -15.00
N GLU A 52 11.44 -5.11 -15.79
CA GLU A 52 11.99 -5.21 -17.14
C GLU A 52 11.02 -4.62 -18.18
N THR A 53 9.72 -4.95 -18.07
CA THR A 53 8.72 -4.55 -19.07
C THR A 53 7.89 -3.32 -18.66
N GLY A 54 7.98 -2.88 -17.41
CA GLY A 54 7.16 -1.80 -16.84
C GLY A 54 5.66 -2.15 -16.70
N GLN A 55 5.26 -3.35 -17.08
CA GLN A 55 3.85 -3.77 -17.10
C GLN A 55 3.33 -4.04 -15.69
N SER A 56 2.08 -3.69 -15.44
CA SER A 56 1.41 -4.02 -14.17
C SER A 56 1.32 -5.53 -13.96
N LYS A 57 1.64 -5.96 -12.73
CA LYS A 57 1.45 -7.33 -12.24
C LYS A 57 0.00 -7.59 -11.78
N GLY A 58 -0.87 -6.59 -11.84
CA GLY A 58 -2.26 -6.72 -11.37
C GLY A 58 -2.39 -6.69 -9.85
N SER A 59 -1.38 -6.16 -9.15
CA SER A 59 -1.40 -5.96 -7.71
C SER A 59 -0.86 -4.58 -7.31
N ALA A 60 -1.23 -4.12 -6.13
CA ALA A 60 -0.80 -2.84 -5.60
C ALA A 60 -0.81 -2.80 -4.07
N TYR A 61 -0.02 -1.88 -3.51
CA TYR A 61 -0.07 -1.51 -2.10
C TYR A 61 -0.72 -0.13 -1.96
N VAL A 62 -1.62 0.01 -1.00
CA VAL A 62 -2.33 1.26 -0.70
C VAL A 62 -2.21 1.54 0.78
N LYS A 63 -1.59 2.66 1.14
CA LYS A 63 -1.45 3.10 2.53
C LYS A 63 -2.52 4.14 2.85
N MET A 64 -3.35 3.86 3.85
CA MET A 64 -4.42 4.73 4.32
C MET A 64 -3.98 5.54 5.56
N GLY A 65 -4.59 6.70 5.76
CA GLY A 65 -4.21 7.70 6.78
C GLY A 65 -4.60 7.35 8.19
N SER A 66 -5.69 6.60 8.37
CA SER A 66 -6.14 6.09 9.66
C SER A 66 -7.23 5.04 9.42
N TYR A 67 -7.24 3.97 10.21
CA TYR A 67 -8.45 3.21 10.48
C TYR A 67 -9.09 3.91 11.68
N ASN A 68 -10.06 4.81 11.46
CA ASN A 68 -11.08 5.30 12.41
C ASN A 68 -11.68 6.59 11.85
N ALA A 69 -12.99 6.57 11.59
CA ALA A 69 -13.85 7.74 11.55
C ALA A 69 -14.42 7.96 12.96
#